data_AF-A0A7R9CR86-F1
#
_entry.id   AF-A0A7R9CR86-F1
#
_cell.length_a   1.000
_cell.length_b   1.000
_cell.length_c   1.000
_cell.angle_alpha   90.00
_cell.angle_beta   90.00
_cell.angle_gamma   90.00
#
_symmetry.space_group_name_H-M   'P 1'
#
loop_
_entity.id
_entity.type
_entity.pdbx_description
1 polymer ?
#
loop_
_entity_poly.entity_id
_entity_poly.type
_entity_poly.pdbx_seq_one_letter_code
_entity_poly.pdbx_strand_id
1 'polypeptide(L)'
;MLVDTLSDLRQVLSAFRSEPDPVKKEEKKHILIKETIPYYLKKFENVLNENNGFFVGGAVTWTDLVFAVSLEGFEAIFGKEALDSYPTLKSFKERIFNLPNIRAWIQKRPVTEH
;
A
#
# COMPACT_ATOMS: atom_id res chain seq x y z
N MET A 1 -6.81 -11.15 9.50
CA MET A 1 -7.54 -9.92 9.91
C MET A 1 -7.00 -8.65 9.25
N LEU A 2 -5.71 -8.29 9.37
CA LEU A 2 -5.15 -7.10 8.67
C LEU A 2 -4.58 -7.43 7.27
N VAL A 3 -3.81 -8.50 7.14
CA VAL A 3 -3.27 -8.93 5.83
C VAL A 3 -4.39 -9.37 4.88
N ASP A 4 -5.46 -9.97 5.40
CA ASP A 4 -6.66 -10.27 4.60
C ASP A 4 -7.34 -8.99 4.10
N THR A 5 -7.51 -7.99 4.97
CA THR A 5 -8.05 -6.66 4.57
C THR A 5 -7.19 -6.01 3.46
N LEU A 6 -5.86 -6.15 3.56
CA LEU A 6 -4.95 -5.69 2.51
C LEU A 6 -5.09 -6.51 1.21
N SER A 7 -5.33 -7.82 1.34
CA SER A 7 -5.54 -8.72 0.20
C SER A 7 -6.85 -8.39 -0.52
N ASP A 8 -7.90 -8.05 0.21
CA ASP A 8 -9.16 -7.54 -0.36
C ASP A 8 -8.91 -6.29 -1.20
N LEU A 9 -8.17 -5.30 -0.66
CA LEU A 9 -7.80 -4.10 -1.42
C LEU A 9 -7.00 -4.46 -2.69
N ARG A 10 -6.00 -5.34 -2.58
CA ARG A 10 -5.21 -5.79 -3.73
C ARG A 10 -6.08 -6.46 -4.80
N GLN A 11 -7.09 -7.23 -4.40
CA GLN A 11 -8.03 -7.87 -5.32
C GLN A 11 -8.85 -6.82 -6.08
N VAL A 12 -9.36 -5.79 -5.40
CA VAL A 12 -10.10 -4.70 -6.08
C VAL A 12 -9.19 -3.97 -7.06
N LEU A 13 -7.96 -3.64 -6.67
CA LEU A 13 -6.98 -2.98 -7.55
C LEU A 13 -6.61 -3.85 -8.77
N SER A 14 -6.43 -5.16 -8.56
CA SER A 14 -6.15 -6.11 -9.64
C SER A 14 -7.32 -6.23 -10.63
N ALA A 15 -8.56 -6.24 -10.11
CA ALA A 15 -9.76 -6.27 -10.93
C ALA A 15 -9.93 -5.00 -11.77
N PHE A 16 -9.56 -3.84 -11.22
CA PHE A 16 -9.51 -2.58 -11.99
C PHE A 16 -8.41 -2.59 -13.06
N ARG A 17 -7.20 -3.03 -12.72
CA ARG A 17 -6.08 -3.11 -13.67
C ARG A 17 -6.43 -3.99 -14.88
N SER A 18 -7.07 -5.13 -14.60
CA SER A 18 -7.42 -6.16 -15.59
C SER A 18 -8.72 -5.88 -16.34
N GLU A 19 -9.44 -4.79 -16.05
CA GLU A 19 -10.66 -4.42 -16.78
C GLU A 19 -10.32 -4.00 -18.22
N PRO A 20 -10.86 -4.70 -19.24
CA PRO A 20 -10.62 -4.37 -20.65
C PRO A 20 -11.52 -3.25 -21.18
N ASP A 21 -12.73 -3.08 -20.63
CA ASP A 21 -13.69 -2.08 -21.12
C ASP A 21 -13.31 -0.68 -20.59
N PRO A 22 -12.98 0.29 -21.47
CA PRO A 22 -12.53 1.60 -21.05
C PRO A 22 -13.60 2.40 -20.28
N VAL A 23 -14.89 2.21 -20.59
CA VAL A 23 -15.99 2.91 -19.92
C VAL A 23 -16.14 2.39 -18.49
N LYS A 24 -16.23 1.06 -18.33
CA LYS A 24 -16.28 0.42 -17.01
C LYS A 24 -15.02 0.68 -16.19
N LYS A 25 -13.87 0.77 -16.85
CA LYS A 25 -12.59 1.08 -16.20
C LYS A 25 -12.61 2.49 -15.60
N GLU A 26 -13.09 3.49 -16.32
CA GLU A 26 -13.19 4.86 -15.80
C GLU A 26 -14.24 4.97 -14.67
N GLU A 27 -15.39 4.28 -14.80
CA GLU A 27 -16.38 4.20 -13.71
C GLU A 27 -15.80 3.58 -12.44
N LYS A 28 -15.13 2.42 -12.57
CA LYS A 28 -14.43 1.76 -11.45
C LYS A 28 -13.34 2.63 -10.84
N LYS A 29 -12.60 3.37 -11.68
CA LYS A 29 -11.55 4.30 -11.22
C LYS A 29 -12.14 5.39 -10.34
N HIS A 30 -13.28 5.97 -10.72
CA HIS A 30 -13.93 7.00 -9.91
C HIS A 30 -14.34 6.48 -8.53
N ILE A 31 -14.96 5.30 -8.46
CA ILE A 31 -15.35 4.67 -7.18
C ILE A 31 -14.10 4.34 -6.34
N LEU A 32 -13.07 3.79 -6.97
CA LEU A 32 -11.82 3.45 -6.30
C LEU A 32 -11.16 4.66 -5.64
N ILE A 33 -10.99 5.74 -6.40
CA ILE A 33 -10.29 6.94 -5.93
C ILE A 33 -11.10 7.69 -4.88
N LYS A 34 -12.42 7.77 -5.04
CA LYS A 34 -13.28 8.58 -4.15
C LYS A 34 -13.68 7.86 -2.87
N GLU A 35 -13.82 6.54 -2.92
CA GLU A 35 -14.45 5.78 -1.84
C GLU A 35 -13.54 4.67 -1.33
N THR A 36 -13.19 3.72 -2.19
CA THR A 36 -12.54 2.47 -1.76
C THR A 36 -11.15 2.74 -1.18
N ILE A 37 -10.27 3.40 -1.93
CA ILE A 37 -8.89 3.67 -1.51
C ILE A 37 -8.87 4.49 -0.22
N PRO A 38 -9.56 5.65 -0.12
CA PRO A 38 -9.58 6.43 1.12
C PRO A 38 -10.08 5.64 2.34
N TYR A 39 -11.10 4.79 2.17
CA TYR A 39 -11.60 3.95 3.26
C TYR A 39 -10.52 3.01 3.81
N TYR A 40 -9.84 2.26 2.93
CA TYR A 40 -8.80 1.32 3.36
C TYR A 40 -7.56 2.03 3.91
N LEU A 41 -7.06 3.07 3.24
CA LEU A 41 -5.86 3.78 3.69
C LEU A 41 -6.07 4.47 5.03
N LYS A 42 -7.24 5.11 5.25
CA LYS A 42 -7.59 5.68 6.56
C LYS A 42 -7.67 4.61 7.65
N LYS A 43 -8.24 3.44 7.36
CA LYS A 43 -8.26 2.31 8.30
C LYS A 43 -6.84 1.88 8.68
N PHE A 44 -5.92 1.81 7.71
CA PHE A 44 -4.53 1.43 7.97
C PHE A 44 -3.77 2.50 8.77
N GLU A 45 -3.99 3.79 8.50
CA GLU A 45 -3.42 4.86 9.33
C GLU A 45 -3.87 4.77 10.78
N ASN A 46 -5.16 4.52 11.02
CA ASN A 46 -5.68 4.35 12.37
C ASN A 46 -4.98 3.20 13.10
N VAL A 47 -4.81 2.05 12.43
CA VAL A 47 -4.11 0.88 13.01
C VAL A 47 -2.67 1.24 13.37
N LEU A 48 -1.95 1.95 12.49
CA LEU A 48 -0.58 2.38 12.77
C LEU A 48 -0.54 3.36 13.95
N ASN A 49 -1.45 4.32 14.00
CA ASN A 49 -1.52 5.30 15.10
C ASN A 49 -1.82 4.63 16.44
N GLU A 50 -2.68 3.61 16.47
CA GLU A 50 -3.04 2.86 17.68
C GLU A 50 -1.92 1.92 18.16
N ASN A 51 -1.06 1.45 17.26
CA ASN A 51 -0.03 0.45 17.55
C ASN A 51 1.40 1.02 17.46
N ASN A 52 1.60 2.29 17.87
CA ASN A 52 2.91 2.96 17.89
C ASN A 52 3.69 2.85 16.57
N GLY A 53 2.97 2.89 15.46
CA GLY A 53 3.50 2.83 14.11
C GLY A 53 3.75 1.43 13.58
N PHE A 54 3.31 0.35 14.22
CA PHE A 54 3.42 -1.02 13.69
C PHE A 54 2.04 -1.56 13.31
N PHE A 55 1.97 -2.49 12.34
CA PHE A 55 0.68 -3.12 12.04
C PHE A 55 0.29 -4.18 13.07
N VAL A 56 1.26 -4.77 13.78
CA VAL A 56 1.01 -5.80 14.79
C VAL A 56 1.96 -5.60 15.97
N GLY A 57 1.39 -5.41 17.17
CA GLY A 57 2.17 -5.31 18.40
C GLY A 57 3.04 -4.04 18.44
N GLY A 58 4.33 -4.20 18.75
CA GLY A 58 5.27 -3.08 18.91
C GLY A 58 6.65 -3.30 18.29
N ALA A 59 6.76 -4.24 17.35
CA ALA A 59 8.00 -4.57 16.67
C ALA A 59 7.74 -4.89 15.20
N VAL A 60 8.79 -4.84 14.36
CA VAL A 60 8.68 -5.20 12.95
C VAL A 60 8.36 -6.70 12.82
N THR A 61 7.29 -6.98 12.10
CA THR A 61 6.85 -8.33 11.75
C THR A 61 6.80 -8.50 10.23
N TRP A 62 6.56 -9.73 9.77
CA TRP A 62 6.33 -10.00 8.35
C TRP A 62 5.13 -9.20 7.79
N THR A 63 4.14 -8.86 8.62
CA THR A 63 3.00 -8.03 8.25
C THR A 63 3.46 -6.67 7.76
N ASP A 64 4.38 -6.03 8.48
CA ASP A 64 4.89 -4.71 8.12
C ASP A 64 5.61 -4.73 6.77
N LEU A 65 6.33 -5.81 6.46
CA LEU A 65 6.98 -5.99 5.15
C LEU A 65 5.95 -6.08 4.01
N VAL A 66 4.88 -6.86 4.20
CA VAL A 66 3.83 -7.04 3.19
C VAL A 66 3.07 -5.74 2.94
N PHE A 67 2.80 -4.95 3.98
CA PHE A 67 2.20 -3.64 3.84
C PHE A 67 3.14 -2.66 3.12
N ALA A 68 4.42 -2.60 3.49
CA ALA A 68 5.37 -1.70 2.87
C ALA A 68 5.52 -1.96 1.35
N VAL A 69 5.61 -3.23 0.93
CA VAL A 69 5.66 -3.59 -0.50
C VAL A 69 4.34 -3.25 -1.21
N SER A 70 3.20 -3.39 -0.53
CA SER A 70 1.91 -2.98 -1.12
C SER A 70 1.84 -1.48 -1.38
N LEU A 71 2.38 -0.68 -0.45
CA LEU A 71 2.40 0.78 -0.56
C LEU A 71 3.34 1.24 -1.68
N GLU A 72 4.48 0.57 -1.89
CA GLU A 72 5.32 0.77 -3.08
C GLU A 72 4.54 0.48 -4.37
N GLY A 73 3.83 -0.65 -4.44
CA GLY A 73 3.00 -0.99 -5.61
C GLY A 73 1.84 -0.01 -5.83
N PHE A 74 1.26 0.51 -4.75
CA PHE A 74 0.21 1.54 -4.82
C PHE A 74 0.74 2.83 -5.45
N GLU A 75 1.91 3.32 -5.04
CA GLU A 75 2.54 4.50 -5.67
C GLU A 75 2.94 4.24 -7.12
N ALA A 76 3.34 3.01 -7.47
CA ALA A 76 3.62 2.65 -8.86
C ALA A 76 2.37 2.78 -9.75
N ILE A 77 1.17 2.53 -9.20
CA ILE A 77 -0.11 2.62 -9.94
C ILE A 77 -0.65 4.06 -9.98
N PHE A 78 -0.60 4.77 -8.86
CA PHE A 78 -1.30 6.05 -8.68
C PHE A 78 -0.38 7.29 -8.69
N GLY A 79 0.94 7.09 -8.75
CA GLY A 79 1.94 8.16 -8.69
C GLY A 79 2.71 8.18 -7.37
N LYS A 80 3.91 8.76 -7.38
CA LYS A 80 4.80 8.80 -6.20
C LYS A 80 4.24 9.64 -5.06
N GLU A 81 3.35 10.56 -5.38
CA GLU A 81 2.68 11.48 -4.47
C GLU A 81 1.38 10.89 -3.89
N ALA A 82 1.01 9.65 -4.28
CA ALA A 82 -0.28 9.06 -3.91
C ALA A 82 -0.46 8.85 -2.39
N LEU A 83 0.65 8.79 -1.62
CA LEU A 83 0.62 8.70 -0.17
C LEU A 83 0.77 10.05 0.54
N ASP A 84 0.85 11.18 -0.17
CA ASP A 84 1.08 12.49 0.46
C ASP A 84 -0.10 12.92 1.35
N SER A 85 -1.31 12.43 1.05
CA SER A 85 -2.49 12.63 1.91
C SER A 85 -2.55 11.68 3.11
N TYR A 86 -1.60 10.74 3.24
CA TYR A 86 -1.54 9.71 4.27
C TYR A 86 -0.14 9.67 4.90
N PRO A 87 0.25 10.71 5.67
CA PRO A 87 1.60 10.89 6.17
C PRO A 87 2.08 9.76 7.09
N THR A 88 1.18 9.13 7.85
CA THR A 88 1.55 7.99 8.72
C THR A 88 1.94 6.78 7.89
N LEU A 89 1.19 6.48 6.82
CA LEU A 89 1.53 5.39 5.89
C LEU A 89 2.82 5.67 5.12
N LYS A 90 3.02 6.90 4.67
CA LYS A 90 4.25 7.32 3.98
C LYS A 90 5.48 7.13 4.88
N SER A 91 5.43 7.67 6.10
CA SER A 91 6.49 7.52 7.10
C SER A 91 6.75 6.06 7.46
N PHE A 92 5.69 5.27 7.66
CA PHE A 92 5.79 3.83 7.89
C PHE A 92 6.56 3.12 6.77
N LYS A 93 6.17 3.34 5.52
CA LYS A 93 6.82 2.72 4.34
C LYS A 93 8.30 3.09 4.30
N GLU A 94 8.62 4.38 4.44
CA GLU A 94 10.00 4.87 4.46
C GLU A 94 10.82 4.22 5.58
N ARG A 95 10.25 4.09 6.78
CA ARG A 95 10.92 3.44 7.92
C ARG A 95 11.27 1.98 7.63
N ILE A 96 10.34 1.21 7.04
CA ILE A 96 10.59 -0.20 6.69
C ILE A 96 11.64 -0.29 5.58
N PHE A 97 11.54 0.52 4.53
CA PHE A 97 12.49 0.52 3.40
C PHE A 97 13.91 0.96 3.81
N ASN A 98 14.03 1.74 4.89
CA ASN A 98 15.31 2.14 5.46
C ASN A 98 15.95 1.13 6.42
N LEU A 99 15.28 0.01 6.75
CA LEU A 99 15.92 -1.04 7.56
C LEU A 99 17.17 -1.56 6.85
N PRO A 100 18.33 -1.71 7.52
CA PRO A 100 19.62 -1.95 6.85
C PRO A 100 19.61 -3.11 5.85
N ASN A 101 19.03 -4.24 6.23
CA ASN A 101 18.96 -5.43 5.37
C ASN A 101 18.01 -5.24 4.18
N ILE A 102 16.90 -4.52 4.38
CA ILE A 102 15.93 -4.23 3.32
C ILE A 102 16.51 -3.23 2.33
N ARG A 103 17.13 -2.15 2.83
CA ARG A 103 17.82 -1.16 2.00
C ARG A 103 18.93 -1.81 1.17
N ALA A 104 19.74 -2.68 1.79
CA ALA A 104 20.78 -3.42 1.09
C ALA A 104 20.22 -4.35 0.01
N TRP A 105 19.06 -4.98 0.25
CA TRP A 105 18.37 -5.79 -0.76
C TRP A 105 17.82 -4.95 -1.90
N ILE A 106 17.16 -3.82 -1.62
CA ILE A 106 16.59 -2.93 -2.64
C ILE A 106 17.66 -2.42 -3.60
N GLN A 107 18.89 -2.17 -3.13
CA GLN A 107 20.02 -1.77 -3.98
C GLN A 107 20.48 -2.87 -4.94
N LYS A 108 20.21 -4.14 -4.64
CA LYS A 108 20.67 -5.31 -5.39
C LYS A 108 19.56 -6.02 -6.17
N ARG A 109 18.29 -5.80 -5.80
CA ARG A 109 17.16 -6.53 -6.39
C ARG A 109 17.05 -6.20 -7.89
N PRO A 110 16.66 -7.17 -8.75
CA PRO A 110 16.40 -6.91 -10.15
C PRO A 110 15.36 -5.81 -10.33
N VAL A 111 15.56 -4.94 -11.32
CA VAL A 111 14.57 -3.94 -11.71
C VAL A 111 13.51 -4.64 -12.55
N THR A 112 12.26 -4.60 -12.07
CA THR A 112 11.10 -5.13 -12.80
C THR A 112 10.21 -3.97 -13.22
N GLU A 113 9.81 -3.93 -14.49
CA GLU A 113 8.78 -3.01 -14.97
C GLU A 113 7.41 -3.48 -14.45
N HIS A 114 6.58 -2.55 -13.98
CA HIS A 114 5.26 -2.82 -13.39
C HIS A 114 4.11 -2.43 -14.31
#